data_AF-A0A523VIU2-F1
#
_entry.id   AF-A0A523VIU2-F1
#
_cell.length_a   1.000
_cell.length_b   1.000
_cell.length_c   1.000
_cell.angle_alpha   90.00
_cell.angle_beta   90.00
_cell.angle_gamma   90.00
#
_symmetry.space_group_name_H-M   'P 1'
#
loop_
_entity.id
_entity.type
_entity.pdbx_description
1 polymer ?
#
loop_
_entity_poly.entity_id
_entity_poly.type
_entity_poly.pdbx_seq_one_letter_code
_entity_poly.pdbx_strand_id
1 'polypeptide(L)' 'MSILHVRNVPKDLHARLKERAQAERRSLSAEVITLLSWAVDEADRLSAVSLESIRSRRFYEPASAGAPDSTTMLRDDRGR' A
#
# COMPACT_ATOMS: atom_id res chain seq x y z
N MET A 1 -4.12 -0.76 26.44
CA MET A 1 -2.82 -0.20 26.01
C MET A 1 -1.96 -1.35 25.53
N SER A 2 -1.56 -1.33 24.25
CA SER A 2 -0.56 -2.26 23.70
C SER A 2 0.83 -1.64 23.82
N ILE A 3 1.84 -2.47 24.06
CA ILE A 3 3.24 -2.05 24.16
C ILE A 3 4.01 -2.74 23.04
N LEU A 4 4.72 -1.95 22.24
CA LEU A 4 5.61 -2.45 21.19
C LEU A 4 7.05 -2.33 21.66
N HIS A 5 7.75 -3.45 21.75
CA HIS A 5 9.19 -3.49 22.03
C HIS A 5 9.97 -3.72 20.74
N VAL A 6 10.74 -2.72 20.33
CA VAL A 6 11.66 -2.83 19.18
C VAL A 6 13.08 -3.06 19.70
N ARG A 7 13.71 -4.15 19.28
CA ARG A 7 15.10 -4.48 19.63
C ARG A 7 16.03 -4.17 18.46
N ASN A 8 17.31 -3.96 18.77
CA ASN A 8 18.37 -3.70 17.78
C ASN A 8 18.10 -2.50 16.86
N VAL A 9 17.53 -1.42 17.40
CA VAL A 9 17.41 -0.16 16.66
C VAL A 9 18.82 0.39 16.40
N PRO A 10 19.18 0.67 15.14
CA PRO A 10 20.46 1.30 14.82
C PRO A 10 20.66 2.61 15.61
N LYS A 11 21.86 2.84 16.14
CA LYS A 11 22.15 3.98 17.03
C LYS A 11 21.89 5.33 16.35
N ASP A 12 22.25 5.41 15.09
CA ASP A 12 22.01 6.50 14.16
C ASP A 12 20.52 6.76 13.94
N LEU A 13 19.71 5.71 13.73
CA LEU A 13 18.26 5.87 13.62
C LEU A 13 17.65 6.38 14.92
N HIS A 14 18.06 5.82 16.06
CA HIS A 14 17.59 6.27 17.36
C HIS A 14 17.96 7.74 17.65
N ALA A 15 19.17 8.16 17.28
CA ALA A 15 19.60 9.57 17.42
C ALA A 15 18.74 10.51 16.58
N ARG A 16 18.51 10.17 15.30
CA ARG A 16 17.66 10.97 14.40
C ARG A 16 16.22 11.10 14.89
N LEU A 17 15.65 10.01 15.42
CA LEU A 17 14.30 10.04 16.02
C LEU A 17 14.26 10.96 17.25
N LYS A 18 15.32 10.95 18.07
CA LYS A 18 15.41 11.80 19.26
C LYS A 18 15.54 13.28 18.91
N GLU A 19 16.38 13.62 17.94
CA GLU A 19 16.54 15.00 17.44
C GLU A 19 15.23 15.54 16.87
N ARG A 20 14.55 14.72 16.06
CA ARG A 20 13.24 15.08 15.50
C ARG A 20 12.18 15.29 16.59
N ALA A 21 12.11 14.38 17.57
CA ALA A 21 11.19 14.53 18.69
C ALA A 21 11.43 15.82 19.49
N GLN A 22 12.70 16.21 19.68
CA GLN A 22 13.07 17.47 20.32
C GLN A 22 12.64 18.69 19.49
N ALA A 23 12.85 18.66 18.17
CA ALA A 23 12.43 19.73 17.26
C ALA A 23 10.90 19.93 17.30
N GLU A 24 10.15 18.84 17.35
CA GLU A 24 8.68 18.84 17.43
C GLU A 24 8.13 19.05 18.86
N ARG A 25 9.01 19.21 19.86
CA ARG A 25 8.68 19.33 21.30
C ARG A 25 7.79 18.19 21.81
N ARG A 26 8.04 16.98 21.32
CA ARG A 26 7.31 15.75 21.69
C ARG A 26 8.22 14.78 22.41
N SER A 27 7.61 13.83 23.14
CA SER A 27 8.36 12.68 23.63
C SER A 27 8.76 11.77 22.47
N LEU A 28 9.86 11.03 22.63
CA LEU A 28 10.32 10.06 21.62
C LEU A 28 9.21 9.05 21.28
N SER A 29 8.50 8.55 22.29
CA SER A 29 7.38 7.62 22.07
C SER A 29 6.25 8.24 21.25
N ALA A 30 5.89 9.50 21.51
CA ALA A 30 4.86 10.19 20.75
C ALA A 30 5.28 10.42 19.29
N GLU A 31 6.55 10.76 19.05
CA GLU A 31 7.08 10.90 17.69
C GLU A 31 7.10 9.56 16.95
N VAL A 32 7.53 8.48 17.61
CA VAL A 32 7.52 7.13 17.02
C VAL A 32 6.09 6.70 16.66
N ILE A 33 5.12 6.93 17.55
CA ILE A 33 3.70 6.62 17.27
C ILE A 33 3.20 7.42 16.06
N THR A 34 3.54 8.71 15.98
CA THR A 34 3.15 9.58 14.86
C THR A 34 3.71 9.07 13.53
N LEU A 35 5.00 8.72 13.50
CA LEU A 35 5.65 8.19 12.31
C LEU A 35 5.08 6.82 11.90
N LEU A 36 4.80 5.94 12.86
CA LEU A 36 4.17 4.64 12.59
C LEU A 36 2.75 4.80 12.03
N SER A 37 1.95 5.71 12.61
CA SER A 37 0.60 6.01 12.10
C SER A 37 0.65 6.47 10.64
N TRP A 38 1.52 7.44 10.35
CA TRP A 38 1.69 7.94 8.98
C TRP A 38 2.17 6.87 8.01
N ALA A 39 3.09 5.99 8.44
CA ALA A 39 3.58 4.90 7.61
C ALA A 39 2.51 3.85 7.29
N VAL A 40 1.62 3.55 8.25
CA VAL A 40 0.47 2.65 8.02
C VAL A 40 -0.50 3.28 7.02
N ASP A 41 -0.89 4.54 7.24
CA ASP A 41 -1.82 5.24 6.34
C ASP A 41 -1.27 5.31 4.91
N GLU A 42 0.04 5.54 4.76
CA GLU A 42 0.69 5.58 3.45
C GLU A 42 0.77 4.20 2.80
N ALA A 43 1.10 3.15 3.56
CA ALA A 43 1.11 1.78 3.05
C ALA A 43 -0.29 1.36 2.56
N ASP A 44 -1.34 1.73 3.28
CA ASP A 44 -2.72 1.46 2.90
C ASP A 44 -3.09 2.22 1.62
N ARG A 45 -2.71 3.51 1.50
CA ARG A 45 -2.90 4.29 0.26
C ARG A 45 -2.22 3.62 -0.95
N LEU A 46 -0.96 3.23 -0.82
CA LEU A 46 -0.21 2.58 -1.92
C LEU A 46 -0.82 1.23 -2.31
N SER A 47 -1.30 0.46 -1.32
CA SER A 47 -1.99 -0.81 -1.59
C SER A 47 -3.30 -0.59 -2.35
N ALA A 48 -4.07 0.45 -2.01
CA ALA A 48 -5.30 0.81 -2.69
C ALA A 48 -5.04 1.25 -4.14
N VAL A 49 -4.00 2.06 -4.38
CA VAL A 49 -3.58 2.44 -5.74
C VAL A 49 -3.14 1.21 -6.56
N SER A 50 -2.40 0.28 -5.95
CA SER A 50 -2.02 -0.97 -6.61
C SER A 50 -3.25 -1.81 -6.98
N LEU A 51 -4.23 -1.93 -6.09
CA LEU A 51 -5.47 -2.66 -6.37
C LEU A 51 -6.31 -1.97 -7.46
N GLU A 52 -6.38 -0.65 -7.45
CA GLU A 52 -7.08 0.11 -8.48
C GLU A 52 -6.41 -0.04 -9.85
N SER A 53 -5.07 -0.07 -9.89
CA SER A 53 -4.32 -0.35 -11.13
C SER A 53 -4.52 -1.79 -11.63
N ILE A 54 -4.75 -2.76 -10.73
CA ILE A 54 -5.10 -4.13 -11.08
C ILE A 54 -6.55 -4.20 -11.58
N ARG A 55 -7.47 -3.45 -10.96
CA ARG A 55 -8.89 -3.37 -11.38
C ARG A 55 -9.03 -2.71 -12.75
N SER A 56 -8.36 -1.59 -13.00
CA SER A 56 -8.40 -0.90 -14.29
C SER A 56 -7.86 -1.77 -15.43
N ARG A 57 -6.84 -2.60 -15.17
CA ARG A 57 -6.37 -3.62 -16.13
C ARG A 57 -7.36 -4.75 -16.39
N ARG A 58 -8.23 -5.08 -15.42
CA ARG A 58 -9.29 -6.08 -15.61
C ARG A 58 -10.51 -5.53 -16.35
N PHE A 59 -10.68 -4.21 -16.41
CA PHE A 59 -11.61 -3.54 -17.32
C PHE A 59 -11.00 -3.32 -18.71
N TYR A 60 -10.26 -4.31 -19.23
CA TYR A 60 -10.07 -4.39 -20.67
C TYR A 60 -11.43 -4.74 -21.28
N GLU A 61 -12.17 -3.73 -21.74
CA GLU A 61 -13.39 -3.90 -22.51
C GLU A 61 -13.02 -4.31 -23.95
N PRO A 62 -13.18 -5.57 -24.36
CA PRO A 62 -12.82 -6.02 -25.71
C PRO A 62 -13.63 -5.29 -26.79
N ALA A 63 -14.83 -4.85 -26.42
CA ALA A 63 -15.76 -4.11 -27.26
C ALA A 63 -15.19 -2.74 -27.73
N SER A 64 -14.37 -2.06 -26.90
CA SER A 64 -13.75 -0.78 -27.29
C SER A 64 -12.50 -0.97 -28.16
N ALA A 65 -11.93 -2.18 -28.19
CA ALA A 65 -10.77 -2.56 -29.00
C ALA A 65 -11.14 -3.30 -30.30
N GLY A 66 -12.44 -3.45 -30.61
CA GLY A 66 -12.92 -4.19 -31.78
C GLY A 66 -12.64 -5.70 -31.73
N ALA A 67 -12.30 -6.23 -30.54
CA ALA A 67 -12.03 -7.65 -30.34
C ALA A 67 -13.33 -8.38 -29.98
N PRO A 68 -13.65 -9.53 -30.61
CA PRO A 68 -14.83 -10.31 -30.27
C PRO A 68 -14.75 -10.80 -28.82
N ASP A 69 -15.89 -10.78 -28.13
CA ASP A 69 -15.99 -11.22 -26.74
C ASP A 69 -15.43 -12.65 -26.57
N SER A 70 -14.57 -12.84 -25.57
CA SER A 70 -13.93 -14.14 -25.32
C SER A 70 -14.97 -15.23 -25.02
N THR A 71 -16.16 -14.86 -24.53
CA THR A 71 -17.24 -15.81 -24.26
C THR A 71 -17.92 -16.34 -25.53
N THR A 72 -17.96 -15.55 -26.61
CA THR A 72 -18.51 -16.02 -27.89
C THR A 72 -17.52 -16.96 -28.59
N MET A 73 -16.22 -16.66 -28.55
CA MET A 73 -15.19 -17.55 -29.11
C MET A 73 -15.14 -18.93 -28.44
N LEU A 74 -15.32 -18.98 -27.12
CA LEU A 74 -15.36 -20.25 -26.37
C LEU A 74 -16.63 -21.10 -26.63
N ARG A 75 -17.71 -20.49 -27.12
CA ARG A 75 -18.93 -21.21 -27.51
C ARG A 75 -18.79 -21.84 -28.89
N ASP A 76 -18.19 -21.13 -29.85
CA ASP A 76 -17.96 -21.65 -31.19
C ASP A 76 -17.00 -22.85 -31.20
N ASP A 77 -16.00 -22.85 -30.30
CA ASP A 77 -15.01 -23.95 -30.22
C ASP A 77 -15.60 -25.23 -29.60
N ARG A 78 -16.67 -25.13 -28.81
CA ARG A 78 -17.36 -26.30 -28.21
C ARG A 78 -18.46 -26.89 -29.10
N GLY A 79 -18.78 -26.24 -30.22
CA GLY A 79 -19.82 -26.68 -31.16
C GLY A 79 -19.31 -27.52 -32.33
N ARG A 80 -18.03 -27.91 -32.34
CA ARG A 80 -17.39 -28.72 -33.39
C ARG A 80 -17.16 -30.15 -32.97
#